data_AF-A0ABD0YDI0-F1
#
_entry.id   AF-A0ABD0YDI0-F1
#
_cell.length_a   1.000
_cell.length_b   1.000
_cell.length_c   1.000
_cell.angle_alpha   90.00
_cell.angle_beta   90.00
_cell.angle_gamma   90.00
#
_symmetry.space_group_name_H-M   'P 1'
#
loop_
_entity.id
_entity.type
_entity.pdbx_description
1 polymer ?
#
loop_
_entity_poly.entity_id
_entity_poly.type
_entity_poly.pdbx_seq_one_letter_code
_entity_poly.pdbx_strand_id
1 'polypeptide(L)'
;MPCGVGGEALGCKIVTAFSNNSQLGLPSVMANILLHDPNTGQLKIILEGNTLTGLRTAAASVVATKELHSGEKCRLAILGAGIQAKAHAFALNHAFKFKENEKAKKLVEELRAECLTDGTDFQVSSTAEQCVRDADVICTTTYASEPILHFEWIKPGVHINAVGAGVNHHSELDTRTYQNSVVVTDSMASASEELKGLANIGVPVYAEIGQIINKTVKIPKTHCTIFHSLGR
;
A
#
# COMPACT_ATOMS: atom_id res chain seq x y z
N MET A 1 -17.84 -5.01 1.34
CA MET A 1 -16.96 -4.71 2.49
C MET A 1 -17.70 -3.74 3.42
N PRO A 2 -18.55 -4.24 4.33
CA PRO A 2 -19.23 -3.41 5.33
C PRO A 2 -18.29 -3.08 6.50
N CYS A 3 -18.48 -1.90 7.10
CA CYS A 3 -17.80 -1.47 8.32
C CYS A 3 -18.67 -0.48 9.11
N GLY A 4 -18.54 -0.50 10.43
CA GLY A 4 -19.12 0.51 11.32
C GLY A 4 -18.08 0.95 12.35
N VAL A 5 -18.02 2.24 12.63
CA VAL A 5 -17.11 2.83 13.62
C VAL A 5 -17.94 3.47 14.71
N GLY A 6 -18.06 2.81 15.87
CA GLY A 6 -18.51 3.41 17.14
C GLY A 6 -19.77 4.27 17.15
N GLY A 7 -20.71 4.10 16.22
CA GLY A 7 -21.87 4.99 16.06
C GLY A 7 -21.59 6.32 15.33
N GLU A 8 -20.37 6.54 14.84
CA GLU A 8 -19.95 7.71 14.07
C GLU A 8 -20.15 7.52 12.56
N ALA A 9 -19.88 6.31 12.06
CA ALA A 9 -20.01 5.98 10.66
C ALA A 9 -20.52 4.55 10.47
N LEU A 10 -21.42 4.36 9.49
CA LEU A 10 -21.88 3.06 9.03
C LEU A 10 -21.83 3.06 7.51
N GLY A 11 -21.05 2.15 6.92
CA GLY A 11 -20.87 2.14 5.48
C GLY A 11 -20.58 0.77 4.90
N CYS A 12 -20.81 0.66 3.59
CA CYS A 12 -20.46 -0.53 2.82
C CYS A 12 -19.85 -0.12 1.49
N LYS A 13 -18.66 -0.65 1.20
CA LYS A 13 -18.08 -0.61 -0.14
C LYS A 13 -18.42 -1.88 -0.90
N ILE A 14 -19.02 -1.72 -2.07
CA ILE A 14 -19.12 -2.78 -3.09
C ILE A 14 -18.00 -2.53 -4.08
N VAL A 15 -17.14 -3.51 -4.29
CA VAL A 15 -16.01 -3.43 -5.23
C VAL A 15 -16.03 -4.61 -6.17
N THR A 16 -15.72 -4.38 -7.44
CA THR A 16 -15.57 -5.39 -8.48
C THR A 16 -14.18 -5.25 -9.11
N ALA A 17 -13.56 -6.39 -9.42
CA ALA A 17 -12.25 -6.45 -10.06
C ALA A 17 -12.30 -7.44 -11.23
N PHE A 18 -12.15 -6.92 -12.45
CA PHE A 18 -12.23 -7.68 -13.70
C PHE A 18 -11.04 -7.32 -14.60
N SER A 19 -10.04 -8.21 -14.66
CA SER A 19 -8.80 -7.99 -15.40
C SER A 19 -9.00 -7.71 -16.90
N ASN A 20 -10.07 -8.27 -17.48
CA ASN A 20 -10.36 -8.17 -18.91
C ASN A 20 -11.15 -6.90 -19.30
N ASN A 21 -11.55 -6.05 -18.35
CA ASN A 21 -12.33 -4.84 -18.63
C ASN A 21 -11.60 -3.84 -19.54
N SER A 22 -10.27 -3.87 -19.57
CA SER A 22 -9.48 -3.03 -20.46
C SER A 22 -9.81 -3.28 -21.95
N GLN A 23 -10.16 -4.52 -22.31
CA GLN A 23 -10.58 -4.89 -23.66
C GLN A 23 -11.94 -4.27 -24.04
N LEU A 24 -12.72 -3.86 -23.04
CA LEU A 24 -14.03 -3.23 -23.17
C LEU A 24 -13.96 -1.71 -22.99
N GLY A 25 -12.77 -1.12 -22.77
CA GLY A 25 -12.62 0.29 -22.45
C GLY A 25 -13.14 0.68 -21.05
N LEU A 26 -13.31 -0.29 -20.15
CA LEU A 26 -13.80 -0.09 -18.78
C LEU A 26 -12.67 -0.16 -17.75
N PRO A 27 -12.80 0.50 -16.59
CA PRO A 27 -11.87 0.33 -15.47
C PRO A 27 -11.79 -1.13 -15.01
N SER A 28 -10.59 -1.61 -14.70
CA SER A 28 -10.37 -2.97 -14.16
C SER A 28 -10.90 -3.13 -12.73
N VAL A 29 -11.00 -2.03 -11.98
CA VAL A 29 -11.60 -1.99 -10.65
C VAL A 29 -12.68 -0.91 -10.64
N MET A 30 -13.86 -1.26 -10.13
CA MET A 30 -14.97 -0.33 -9.91
C MET A 30 -15.50 -0.49 -8.49
N ALA A 31 -15.83 0.62 -7.84
CA ALA A 31 -16.32 0.61 -6.47
C ALA A 31 -17.43 1.65 -6.27
N ASN A 32 -18.36 1.31 -5.39
CA ASN A 32 -19.39 2.21 -4.90
C ASN A 32 -19.40 2.14 -3.38
N ILE A 33 -19.55 3.29 -2.73
CA ILE A 33 -19.61 3.39 -1.27
C ILE A 33 -21.00 3.87 -0.89
N LEU A 34 -21.64 3.09 -0.02
CA LEU A 34 -22.92 3.42 0.59
C LEU A 34 -22.65 3.89 2.02
N LEU A 35 -23.17 5.06 2.40
CA LEU A 35 -23.10 5.58 3.76
C LEU A 35 -24.51 5.67 4.35
N HIS A 36 -24.65 5.08 5.52
CA HIS A 36 -25.88 5.06 6.29
C HIS A 36 -25.72 5.94 7.53
N ASP A 37 -26.83 6.52 7.98
CA ASP A 37 -26.94 7.10 9.31
C ASP A 37 -26.76 5.97 10.34
N PRO A 38 -25.75 6.03 11.22
CA PRO A 38 -25.47 4.98 12.19
C PRO A 38 -26.57 4.84 13.26
N ASN A 39 -27.38 5.87 13.49
CA ASN A 39 -28.44 5.85 14.51
C ASN A 39 -29.76 5.31 13.96
N THR A 40 -30.05 5.55 12.68
CA THR A 40 -31.35 5.21 12.06
C THR A 40 -31.26 4.11 11.01
N GLY A 41 -30.06 3.78 10.53
CA GLY A 41 -29.83 2.87 9.41
C GLY A 41 -30.21 3.44 8.04
N GLN A 42 -30.73 4.68 7.98
CA GLN A 42 -31.16 5.31 6.73
C GLN A 42 -29.97 5.48 5.79
N LEU A 43 -30.07 5.02 4.54
CA LEU A 43 -29.08 5.29 3.50
C LEU A 43 -29.08 6.80 3.19
N LYS A 44 -27.94 7.46 3.39
CA LYS A 44 -27.79 8.91 3.20
C LYS A 44 -27.10 9.25 1.89
N ILE A 45 -26.07 8.50 1.51
CA ILE A 45 -25.19 8.86 0.40
C ILE A 45 -24.78 7.58 -0.34
N ILE A 46 -24.73 7.69 -1.68
CA ILE A 46 -24.02 6.76 -2.56
C ILE A 46 -22.93 7.56 -3.26
N LEU A 47 -21.68 7.09 -3.19
CA LEU A 47 -20.51 7.71 -3.81
C LEU A 47 -19.83 6.75 -4.78
N GLU A 48 -19.28 7.30 -5.86
CA GLU A 48 -18.25 6.63 -6.65
C GLU A 48 -17.04 6.35 -5.74
N GLY A 49 -16.55 5.11 -5.76
CA GLY A 49 -15.62 4.58 -4.76
C GLY A 49 -14.20 4.34 -5.27
N ASN A 50 -13.90 4.49 -6.55
CA ASN A 50 -12.58 4.18 -7.11
C ASN A 50 -11.51 5.11 -6.58
N THR A 51 -11.75 6.42 -6.68
CA THR A 51 -10.81 7.43 -6.17
C THR A 51 -10.62 7.27 -4.67
N LEU A 52 -11.72 7.08 -3.93
CA LEU A 52 -11.67 6.83 -2.49
C LEU A 52 -10.93 5.54 -2.15
N THR A 53 -11.06 4.48 -2.94
CA THR A 53 -10.33 3.23 -2.74
C THR A 53 -8.82 3.43 -2.93
N GLY A 54 -8.40 4.24 -3.90
CA GLY A 54 -7.00 4.62 -4.06
C GLY A 54 -6.47 5.40 -2.86
N LEU A 55 -7.16 6.50 -2.50
CA LEU A 55 -6.73 7.40 -1.44
C LEU A 55 -6.67 6.73 -0.07
N ARG A 56 -7.69 5.95 0.30
CA ARG A 56 -7.74 5.31 1.61
C ARG A 56 -6.68 4.21 1.77
N THR A 57 -6.37 3.46 0.71
CA THR A 57 -5.25 2.50 0.74
C THR A 57 -3.92 3.23 0.93
N ALA A 58 -3.70 4.30 0.17
CA ALA A 58 -2.49 5.12 0.31
C ALA A 58 -2.37 5.76 1.70
N ALA A 59 -3.48 6.21 2.29
CA ALA A 59 -3.52 6.75 3.64
C ALA A 59 -3.14 5.71 4.71
N ALA A 60 -3.61 4.47 4.58
CA ALA A 60 -3.19 3.38 5.47
C ALA A 60 -1.68 3.14 5.39
N SER A 61 -1.11 3.10 4.19
CA SER A 61 0.34 3.00 3.97
C SER A 61 1.11 4.20 4.55
N VAL A 62 0.56 5.41 4.50
CA VAL A 62 1.17 6.60 5.15
C VAL A 62 1.23 6.42 6.66
N VAL A 63 0.12 5.98 7.28
CA VAL A 63 0.07 5.73 8.72
C VAL A 63 1.06 4.63 9.11
N ALA A 64 1.08 3.53 8.37
CA ALA A 64 2.04 2.46 8.59
C ALA A 64 3.48 2.97 8.46
N THR A 65 3.79 3.73 7.42
CA THR A 65 5.13 4.31 7.21
C THR A 65 5.55 5.20 8.39
N LYS A 66 4.65 6.03 8.95
CA LYS A 66 4.97 6.89 10.10
C LYS A 66 5.36 6.10 11.36
N GLU A 67 4.79 4.92 11.55
CA GLU A 67 5.07 4.07 12.71
C GLU A 67 6.24 3.11 12.47
N LEU A 68 6.47 2.71 11.22
CA LEU A 68 7.36 1.62 10.85
C LEU A 68 8.71 2.08 10.26
N HIS A 69 8.80 3.33 9.79
CA HIS A 69 10.03 3.93 9.28
C HIS A 69 10.62 4.91 10.29
N SER A 70 11.90 4.76 10.61
CA SER A 70 12.64 5.68 11.47
C SER A 70 13.41 6.70 10.63
N GLY A 71 12.80 7.85 10.31
CA GLY A 71 13.48 8.94 9.58
C GLY A 71 12.55 10.08 9.18
N GLU A 72 13.05 11.32 9.24
CA GLU A 72 12.31 12.51 8.78
C GLU A 72 12.43 12.74 7.26
N LYS A 73 13.52 12.26 6.66
CA LYS A 73 13.78 12.33 5.22
C LYS A 73 14.00 10.91 4.72
N CYS A 74 13.26 10.53 3.70
CA CYS A 74 13.34 9.22 3.08
C CYS A 74 13.43 9.34 1.57
N ARG A 75 13.88 8.28 0.91
CA ARG A 75 13.72 8.04 -0.53
C ARG A 75 12.59 7.04 -0.73
N LEU A 76 11.58 7.43 -1.49
CA LEU A 76 10.45 6.55 -1.85
C LEU A 76 10.73 5.87 -3.18
N ALA A 77 10.61 4.56 -3.21
CA ALA A 77 10.52 3.77 -4.42
C ALA A 77 9.10 3.21 -4.58
N ILE A 78 8.55 3.27 -5.79
CA ILE A 78 7.26 2.68 -6.11
C ILE A 78 7.46 1.69 -7.25
N LEU A 79 7.18 0.42 -6.99
CA LEU A 79 7.11 -0.62 -8.00
C LEU A 79 5.66 -0.74 -8.47
N GLY A 80 5.44 -0.37 -9.73
CA GLY A 80 4.11 -0.25 -10.34
C GLY A 80 3.81 1.16 -10.82
N ALA A 81 2.87 1.27 -11.76
CA ALA A 81 2.48 2.56 -12.36
C ALA A 81 0.95 2.71 -12.51
N GLY A 82 0.17 1.94 -11.75
CA GLY A 82 -1.29 1.98 -11.78
C GLY A 82 -1.90 3.00 -10.82
N ILE A 83 -3.21 2.88 -10.59
CA ILE A 83 -3.98 3.79 -9.71
C ILE A 83 -3.39 3.85 -8.30
N GLN A 84 -2.98 2.70 -7.74
CA GLN A 84 -2.36 2.66 -6.41
C GLN A 84 -1.00 3.34 -6.39
N ALA A 85 -0.17 3.18 -7.42
CA ALA A 85 1.11 3.89 -7.53
C ALA A 85 0.91 5.41 -7.50
N LYS A 86 -0.05 5.93 -8.28
CA LYS A 86 -0.41 7.36 -8.32
C LYS A 86 -0.91 7.86 -6.95
N ALA A 87 -1.82 7.12 -6.32
CA ALA A 87 -2.34 7.49 -5.00
C ALA A 87 -1.27 7.46 -3.90
N HIS A 88 -0.36 6.48 -3.92
CA HIS A 88 0.74 6.38 -2.95
C HIS A 88 1.77 7.47 -3.16
N ALA A 89 2.16 7.75 -4.41
CA ALA A 89 3.02 8.88 -4.75
C ALA A 89 2.44 10.19 -4.20
N PHE A 90 1.14 10.42 -4.42
CA PHE A 90 0.44 11.60 -3.91
C PHE A 90 0.46 11.68 -2.38
N ALA A 91 -0.03 10.63 -1.70
CA ALA A 91 -0.26 10.66 -0.26
C ALA A 91 1.05 10.67 0.54
N LEU A 92 2.02 9.83 0.15
CA LEU A 92 3.31 9.78 0.84
C LEU A 92 4.08 11.08 0.65
N ASN A 93 4.01 11.71 -0.53
CA ASN A 93 4.74 12.95 -0.77
C ASN A 93 4.20 14.14 0.05
N HIS A 94 2.90 14.15 0.33
CA HIS A 94 2.34 15.14 1.25
C HIS A 94 2.75 14.87 2.71
N ALA A 95 2.97 13.61 3.07
CA ALA A 95 3.32 13.21 4.44
C ALA A 95 4.84 13.27 4.73
N PHE A 96 5.69 13.11 3.72
CA PHE A 96 7.14 13.00 3.82
C PHE A 96 7.84 13.80 2.70
N LYS A 97 9.01 14.40 2.98
CA LYS A 97 9.82 15.09 1.96
C LYS A 97 10.83 14.13 1.34
N PHE A 98 10.68 13.82 0.05
CA PHE A 98 11.55 12.89 -0.68
C PHE A 98 12.69 13.59 -1.46
N LYS A 99 13.80 12.87 -1.69
CA LYS A 99 14.94 13.35 -2.49
C LYS A 99 14.91 12.85 -3.94
N GLU A 100 15.38 13.73 -4.81
CA GLU A 100 15.49 13.69 -6.28
C GLU A 100 16.09 12.44 -6.92
N ASN A 101 15.71 12.23 -8.19
CA ASN A 101 16.55 12.19 -9.41
C ASN A 101 15.56 11.95 -10.61
N GLU A 102 15.89 11.43 -11.82
CA GLU A 102 14.96 11.28 -12.98
C GLU A 102 14.40 9.86 -13.43
N LYS A 103 13.18 9.83 -14.07
CA LYS A 103 12.67 9.05 -15.26
C LYS A 103 11.55 7.94 -15.29
N ALA A 104 10.24 8.22 -15.02
CA ALA A 104 9.08 7.54 -15.71
C ALA A 104 8.14 8.58 -16.25
N LYS A 105 8.31 8.87 -17.53
CA LYS A 105 7.82 10.11 -18.08
C LYS A 105 6.31 10.27 -17.95
N LYS A 106 5.49 9.27 -18.27
CA LYS A 106 4.03 9.43 -18.27
C LYS A 106 3.39 9.58 -16.88
N LEU A 107 3.65 8.67 -15.94
CA LEU A 107 3.11 8.80 -14.57
C LEU A 107 3.68 10.04 -13.89
N VAL A 108 4.96 10.36 -14.13
CA VAL A 108 5.58 11.59 -13.62
C VAL A 108 4.97 12.84 -14.24
N GLU A 109 4.66 12.83 -15.53
CA GLU A 109 3.95 13.92 -16.21
C GLU A 109 2.55 14.11 -15.62
N GLU A 110 1.79 13.04 -15.40
CA GLU A 110 0.48 13.10 -14.74
C GLU A 110 0.60 13.61 -13.30
N LEU A 111 1.56 13.11 -12.51
CA LEU A 111 1.80 13.56 -11.12
C LEU A 111 2.26 15.02 -11.05
N ARG A 112 3.12 15.46 -11.98
CA ARG A 112 3.58 16.86 -12.10
C ARG A 112 2.43 17.78 -12.53
N ALA A 113 1.58 17.33 -13.45
CA ALA A 113 0.44 18.10 -13.94
C ALA A 113 -0.69 18.24 -12.91
N GLU A 114 -0.94 17.19 -12.12
CA GLU A 114 -2.11 17.13 -11.24
C GLU A 114 -1.83 17.48 -9.78
N CYS A 115 -0.59 17.34 -9.29
CA CYS A 115 -0.42 17.22 -7.84
C CYS A 115 0.79 17.91 -7.21
N LEU A 116 1.86 18.27 -7.95
CA LEU A 116 3.16 18.54 -7.30
C LEU A 116 3.90 19.70 -7.94
N THR A 117 3.58 20.91 -7.48
CA THR A 117 4.19 22.16 -7.98
C THR A 117 5.44 22.58 -7.21
N ASP A 118 5.71 22.08 -6.00
CA ASP A 118 6.85 22.51 -5.20
C ASP A 118 7.68 21.36 -4.60
N GLY A 119 8.96 21.28 -4.99
CA GLY A 119 10.03 20.63 -4.22
C GLY A 119 10.11 19.09 -4.26
N THR A 120 9.36 18.42 -5.14
CA THR A 120 9.41 16.95 -5.29
C THR A 120 9.73 16.57 -6.73
N ASP A 121 10.83 15.84 -6.94
CA ASP A 121 11.18 15.29 -8.24
C ASP A 121 10.93 13.78 -8.28
N PHE A 122 10.27 13.30 -9.35
CA PHE A 122 9.95 11.89 -9.51
C PHE A 122 10.87 11.20 -10.51
N GLN A 123 11.32 10.02 -10.08
CA GLN A 123 12.08 9.10 -10.88
C GLN A 123 11.30 7.93 -11.37
N VAL A 124 11.77 7.40 -12.49
CA VAL A 124 11.78 5.95 -12.66
C VAL A 124 13.10 5.47 -13.19
N SER A 125 13.37 4.28 -12.71
CA SER A 125 14.56 3.52 -12.94
C SER A 125 14.32 2.53 -14.08
N SER A 126 15.39 2.14 -14.78
CA SER A 126 15.26 1.17 -15.87
C SER A 126 14.95 -0.25 -15.39
N THR A 127 15.22 -0.54 -14.11
CA THR A 127 14.93 -1.82 -13.47
C THR A 127 14.36 -1.63 -12.06
N ALA A 128 13.63 -2.63 -11.56
CA ALA A 128 13.11 -2.65 -10.19
C ALA A 128 14.26 -2.56 -9.16
N GLU A 129 15.35 -3.29 -9.39
CA GLU A 129 16.56 -3.25 -8.55
C GLU A 129 17.14 -1.83 -8.42
N GLN A 130 17.28 -1.11 -9.54
CA GLN A 130 17.75 0.28 -9.49
C GLN A 130 16.80 1.20 -8.72
N CYS A 131 15.49 0.94 -8.79
CA CYS A 131 14.48 1.74 -8.12
C CYS A 131 14.59 1.62 -6.59
N VAL A 132 14.85 0.41 -6.08
CA VAL A 132 14.77 0.13 -4.64
C VAL A 132 16.09 0.22 -3.91
N ARG A 133 17.24 0.22 -4.62
CA ARG A 133 18.57 0.08 -4.00
C ARG A 133 18.87 1.07 -2.88
N ASP A 134 18.50 2.34 -3.09
CA ASP A 134 18.73 3.40 -2.10
C ASP A 134 17.46 3.80 -1.33
N ALA A 135 16.35 3.10 -1.54
CA ALA A 135 15.06 3.45 -0.99
C ALA A 135 15.01 3.24 0.53
N ASP A 136 14.43 4.19 1.24
CA ASP A 136 14.09 4.09 2.67
C ASP A 136 12.69 3.53 2.87
N VAL A 137 11.80 3.83 1.91
CA VAL A 137 10.42 3.35 1.86
C VAL A 137 10.17 2.79 0.46
N ILE A 138 9.61 1.60 0.37
CA ILE A 138 9.25 0.94 -0.89
C ILE A 138 7.75 0.67 -0.88
N CYS A 139 7.05 0.95 -1.98
CA CYS A 139 5.67 0.52 -2.20
C CYS A 139 5.61 -0.46 -3.37
N THR A 140 5.11 -1.67 -3.15
CA THR A 140 4.77 -2.60 -4.24
C THR A 140 3.27 -2.50 -4.51
N THR A 141 2.92 -2.14 -5.75
CA THR A 141 1.55 -1.75 -6.13
C THR A 141 1.09 -2.42 -7.44
N THR A 142 1.59 -3.63 -7.70
CA THR A 142 1.35 -4.37 -8.94
C THR A 142 0.39 -5.55 -8.72
N TYR A 143 0.14 -6.30 -9.80
CA TYR A 143 -0.55 -7.59 -9.78
C TYR A 143 0.41 -8.74 -10.13
N ALA A 144 1.71 -8.57 -9.88
CA ALA A 144 2.72 -9.56 -10.25
C ALA A 144 2.46 -10.89 -9.51
N SER A 145 2.47 -11.99 -10.27
CA SER A 145 2.34 -13.35 -9.73
C SER A 145 3.67 -13.92 -9.23
N GLU A 146 4.78 -13.25 -9.56
CA GLU A 146 6.15 -13.63 -9.21
C GLU A 146 6.84 -12.46 -8.50
N PRO A 147 7.89 -12.73 -7.69
CA PRO A 147 8.65 -11.69 -7.01
C PRO A 147 9.20 -10.63 -7.97
N ILE A 148 8.99 -9.36 -7.58
CA ILE A 148 9.53 -8.16 -8.25
C ILE A 148 10.42 -7.35 -7.31
N LEU A 149 10.49 -7.73 -6.04
CA LEU A 149 11.35 -7.15 -5.02
C LEU A 149 12.13 -8.27 -4.34
N HIS A 150 13.46 -8.15 -4.38
CA HIS A 150 14.37 -9.15 -3.84
C HIS A 150 15.21 -8.59 -2.69
N PHE A 151 15.50 -9.44 -1.71
CA PHE A 151 16.21 -9.07 -0.49
C PHE A 151 17.60 -8.47 -0.75
N GLU A 152 18.35 -8.99 -1.72
CA GLU A 152 19.68 -8.48 -2.05
C GLU A 152 19.69 -7.05 -2.62
N TRP A 153 18.53 -6.53 -3.03
CA TRP A 153 18.42 -5.19 -3.57
C TRP A 153 18.17 -4.14 -2.50
N ILE A 154 17.62 -4.53 -1.35
CA ILE A 154 17.16 -3.59 -0.33
C ILE A 154 18.24 -3.31 0.72
N LYS A 155 18.26 -2.09 1.24
CA LYS A 155 19.17 -1.71 2.32
C LYS A 155 18.60 -2.08 3.70
N PRO A 156 19.46 -2.29 4.71
CA PRO A 156 19.01 -2.45 6.09
C PRO A 156 18.21 -1.24 6.58
N GLY A 157 17.14 -1.50 7.32
CA GLY A 157 16.23 -0.49 7.88
C GLY A 157 15.14 -0.02 6.93
N VAL A 158 15.04 -0.58 5.71
CA VAL A 158 13.96 -0.21 4.77
C VAL A 158 12.58 -0.58 5.32
N HIS A 159 11.59 0.27 5.05
CA HIS A 159 10.18 -0.03 5.27
C HIS A 159 9.50 -0.33 3.93
N ILE A 160 8.70 -1.41 3.87
CA ILE A 160 8.00 -1.83 2.66
C ILE A 160 6.49 -1.80 2.90
N ASN A 161 5.74 -1.07 2.08
CA ASN A 161 4.30 -1.17 1.98
C ASN A 161 3.96 -2.15 0.84
N ALA A 162 3.56 -3.36 1.20
CA ALA A 162 3.09 -4.37 0.27
C ALA A 162 1.57 -4.20 0.06
N VAL A 163 1.19 -3.68 -1.11
CA VAL A 163 -0.18 -3.27 -1.43
C VAL A 163 -0.77 -4.13 -2.56
N GLY A 164 0.07 -4.83 -3.33
CA GLY A 164 -0.35 -5.60 -4.49
C GLY A 164 -1.52 -6.54 -4.19
N ALA A 165 -2.47 -6.59 -5.12
CA ALA A 165 -3.74 -7.30 -5.00
C ALA A 165 -3.78 -8.56 -5.87
N GLY A 166 -2.63 -9.25 -5.98
CA GLY A 166 -2.53 -10.51 -6.72
C GLY A 166 -3.34 -11.63 -6.06
N VAL A 167 -3.58 -12.73 -6.81
CA VAL A 167 -4.28 -13.93 -6.28
C VAL A 167 -3.59 -14.48 -5.03
N ASN A 168 -2.27 -14.27 -4.92
CA ASN A 168 -1.49 -14.44 -3.71
C ASN A 168 -0.94 -13.08 -3.28
N HIS A 169 -1.45 -12.50 -2.20
CA HIS A 169 -1.04 -11.16 -1.75
C HIS A 169 0.45 -11.03 -1.37
N HIS A 170 1.18 -12.14 -1.25
CA HIS A 170 2.59 -12.15 -0.92
C HIS A 170 3.54 -12.43 -2.11
N SER A 171 3.02 -12.48 -3.35
CA SER A 171 3.83 -12.86 -4.52
C SER A 171 4.87 -11.83 -4.95
N GLU A 172 4.65 -10.54 -4.67
CA GLU A 172 5.53 -9.47 -5.18
C GLU A 172 6.91 -9.42 -4.51
N LEU A 173 7.08 -10.06 -3.35
CA LEU A 173 8.30 -10.04 -2.56
C LEU A 173 8.87 -11.45 -2.49
N ASP A 174 10.19 -11.57 -2.62
CA ASP A 174 10.85 -12.86 -2.51
C ASP A 174 10.80 -13.41 -1.07
N THR A 175 10.90 -14.73 -0.93
CA THR A 175 10.86 -15.42 0.37
C THR A 175 11.90 -14.89 1.34
N ARG A 176 13.10 -14.52 0.86
CA ARG A 176 14.17 -14.03 1.72
C ARG A 176 13.83 -12.66 2.31
N THR A 177 13.13 -11.80 1.57
CA THR A 177 12.63 -10.52 2.11
C THR A 177 11.70 -10.77 3.28
N TYR A 178 10.74 -11.70 3.16
CA TYR A 178 9.85 -12.08 4.27
C TYR A 178 10.59 -12.65 5.48
N GLN A 179 11.53 -13.56 5.25
CA GLN A 179 12.26 -14.22 6.36
C GLN A 179 13.14 -13.26 7.16
N ASN A 180 13.48 -12.09 6.60
CA ASN A 180 14.33 -11.09 7.24
C ASN A 180 13.53 -9.84 7.66
N SER A 181 12.20 -9.93 7.72
CA SER A 181 11.33 -8.81 8.07
C SER A 181 10.37 -9.10 9.20
N VAL A 182 9.85 -8.01 9.77
CA VAL A 182 8.67 -8.04 10.65
C VAL A 182 7.47 -7.66 9.80
N VAL A 183 6.51 -8.57 9.67
CA VAL A 183 5.30 -8.38 8.87
C VAL A 183 4.16 -7.86 9.75
N VAL A 184 3.70 -6.64 9.49
CA VAL A 184 2.55 -5.99 10.10
C VAL A 184 1.42 -5.92 9.07
N THR A 185 0.17 -5.96 9.51
CA THR A 185 -1.00 -5.87 8.61
C THR A 185 -2.05 -4.90 9.13
N ASP A 186 -3.05 -4.56 8.31
CA ASP A 186 -4.23 -3.80 8.72
C ASP A 186 -5.26 -4.66 9.48
N SER A 187 -5.35 -5.96 9.19
CA SER A 187 -6.29 -6.89 9.83
C SER A 187 -5.75 -8.32 9.90
N MET A 188 -5.59 -8.87 11.12
CA MET A 188 -5.21 -10.28 11.33
C MET A 188 -6.23 -11.23 10.71
N ALA A 189 -7.52 -10.87 10.76
CA ALA A 189 -8.60 -11.70 10.21
C ALA A 189 -8.56 -11.78 8.68
N SER A 190 -8.16 -10.70 8.00
CA SER A 190 -7.90 -10.75 6.55
C SER A 190 -6.59 -11.50 6.26
N ALA A 191 -5.54 -11.23 7.04
CA ALA A 191 -4.24 -11.86 6.86
C ALA A 191 -4.27 -13.38 7.01
N SER A 192 -5.08 -13.93 7.92
CA SER A 192 -5.19 -15.39 8.10
C SER A 192 -5.71 -16.10 6.85
N GLU A 193 -6.47 -15.40 6.00
CA GLU A 193 -7.00 -15.95 4.74
C GLU A 193 -6.11 -15.60 3.55
N GLU A 194 -5.74 -14.31 3.44
CA GLU A 194 -5.12 -13.73 2.26
C GLU A 194 -3.58 -13.88 2.25
N LEU A 195 -2.97 -14.04 3.44
CA LEU A 195 -1.52 -14.20 3.64
C LEU A 195 -1.14 -15.56 4.24
N LYS A 196 -2.04 -16.55 4.23
CA LYS A 196 -1.79 -17.90 4.78
C LYS A 196 -0.52 -18.59 4.25
N GLY A 197 -0.09 -18.25 3.03
CA GLY A 197 1.15 -18.77 2.44
C GLY A 197 2.41 -18.36 3.21
N LEU A 198 2.39 -17.23 3.92
CA LEU A 198 3.52 -16.76 4.71
C LEU A 198 3.81 -17.70 5.91
N ALA A 199 2.76 -18.26 6.52
CA ALA A 199 2.93 -19.23 7.61
C ALA A 199 3.65 -20.50 7.13
N ASN A 200 3.40 -20.94 5.90
CA ASN A 200 4.03 -22.14 5.31
C ASN A 200 5.54 -21.98 5.10
N ILE A 201 6.03 -20.76 4.94
CA ILE A 201 7.46 -20.44 4.81
C ILE A 201 8.08 -19.98 6.14
N GLY A 202 7.36 -20.14 7.26
CA GLY A 202 7.83 -19.82 8.60
C GLY A 202 7.81 -18.33 8.95
N VAL A 203 7.03 -17.52 8.23
CA VAL A 203 6.94 -16.07 8.44
C VAL A 203 5.51 -15.69 8.84
N PRO A 204 5.11 -15.84 10.11
CA PRO A 204 3.79 -15.42 10.54
C PRO A 204 3.66 -13.89 10.49
N VAL A 205 2.43 -13.41 10.30
CA VAL A 205 2.11 -12.00 10.50
C VAL A 205 2.26 -11.69 12.00
N TYR A 206 3.05 -10.66 12.30
CA TYR A 206 3.48 -10.32 13.65
C TYR A 206 2.41 -9.59 14.45
N ALA A 207 1.80 -8.56 13.85
CA ALA A 207 0.84 -7.70 14.53
C ALA A 207 -0.06 -6.93 13.56
N GLU A 208 -1.15 -6.40 14.08
CA GLU A 208 -1.91 -5.33 13.42
C GLU A 208 -1.27 -3.96 13.65
N ILE A 209 -1.34 -3.08 12.65
CA ILE A 209 -0.81 -1.73 12.75
C ILE A 209 -1.47 -0.94 13.88
N GLY A 210 -2.76 -1.19 14.15
CA GLY A 210 -3.48 -0.59 15.28
C GLY A 210 -2.84 -0.90 16.63
N GLN A 211 -2.22 -2.07 16.80
CA GLN A 211 -1.51 -2.44 18.03
C GLN A 211 -0.19 -1.66 18.18
N ILE A 212 0.48 -1.38 17.06
CA ILE A 212 1.70 -0.56 17.03
C ILE A 212 1.36 0.90 17.35
N ILE A 213 0.35 1.47 16.67
CA ILE A 213 -0.14 2.84 16.89
C ILE A 213 -0.53 3.05 18.37
N ASN A 214 -1.26 2.10 18.95
CA ASN A 214 -1.70 2.15 20.35
C ASN A 214 -0.60 1.75 21.34
N LYS A 215 0.62 1.43 20.86
CA LYS A 215 1.79 1.06 21.67
C LYS A 215 1.57 -0.16 22.55
N THR A 216 0.62 -1.03 22.20
CA THR A 216 0.37 -2.31 22.88
C THR A 216 1.34 -3.39 22.42
N VAL A 217 1.90 -3.23 21.21
CA VAL A 217 2.98 -4.05 20.66
C VAL A 217 4.13 -3.14 20.21
N LYS A 218 5.37 -3.58 20.46
CA LYS A 218 6.59 -2.90 20.00
C LYS A 218 7.25 -3.71 18.90
N ILE A 219 7.86 -3.03 17.95
CA ILE A 219 8.53 -3.70 16.83
C ILE A 219 9.91 -4.20 17.28
N PRO A 220 10.22 -5.49 17.07
CA PRO A 220 11.53 -6.02 17.38
C PRO A 220 12.57 -5.52 16.37
N LYS A 221 13.86 -5.62 16.74
CA LYS A 221 14.94 -5.33 15.79
C LYS A 221 14.86 -6.30 14.62
N THR A 222 14.92 -5.76 13.41
CA THR A 222 14.76 -6.51 12.16
C THR A 222 15.59 -5.87 11.05
N HIS A 223 15.85 -6.61 9.97
CA HIS A 223 16.51 -6.04 8.80
C HIS A 223 15.60 -5.06 8.08
N CYS A 224 14.31 -5.39 7.94
CA CYS A 224 13.30 -4.51 7.36
C CYS A 224 11.91 -4.74 7.98
N THR A 225 11.01 -3.80 7.76
CA THR A 225 9.60 -3.91 8.17
C THR A 225 8.72 -3.99 6.92
N ILE A 226 7.68 -4.83 6.97
CA ILE A 226 6.68 -4.95 5.91
C ILE A 226 5.33 -4.58 6.50
N PHE A 227 4.59 -3.71 5.84
CA PHE A 227 3.16 -3.52 6.05
C PHE A 227 2.39 -4.11 4.88
N HIS A 228 1.62 -5.15 5.14
CA HIS A 228 0.67 -5.72 4.19
C HIS A 228 -0.68 -5.04 4.33
N SER A 229 -1.06 -4.27 3.31
CA SER A 229 -2.34 -3.57 3.22
C SER A 229 -3.37 -4.43 2.50
N LEU A 230 -4.25 -5.12 3.25
CA LEU A 230 -5.28 -6.01 2.69
C LEU A 230 -6.62 -5.31 2.44
N GLY A 231 -6.68 -4.03 2.75
CA GLY A 231 -7.75 -3.17 2.32
C GLY A 231 -8.83 -2.92 3.38
N ARG A 232 -8.42 -2.91 4.65
CA ARG A 232 -9.25 -2.44 5.77
C ARG A 232 -8.99 -0.98 6.12
#